data_AF-A0A961BHN7-F1
#
_entry.id   AF-A0A961BHN7-F1
#
_cell.length_a   1.000
_cell.length_b   1.000
_cell.length_c   1.000
_cell.angle_alpha   90.00
_cell.angle_beta   90.00
_cell.angle_gamma   90.00
#
_symmetry.space_group_name_H-M   'P 1'
#
loop_
_entity.id
_entity.type
_entity.pdbx_description
1 polymer ?
#
loop_
_entity_poly.entity_id
_entity_poly.type
_entity_poly.pdbx_seq_one_letter_code
_entity_poly.pdbx_strand_id
1 'polypeptide(L)'
;MNPCLLAEGPLPDIEDIVGPGNWPHLLQTLLWSGIILLFLTAIGVAVFVFLIKPRRESHRPSALSLAHRALRELESRMDSLTANEFSLKVSDALKDFFQARFHDPIRFETSEEFLNRFSSSAAFAFDRQGGTRTAIPVATGDQVAVFLRTCDEIKFGRRPDADQYKRPLLDQALGILASVHDETAVSQAKG
;
A
#
# COMPACT_ATOMS: atom_id res chain seq x y z
N MET A 1 37.85 91.01 -52.48
CA MET A 1 38.80 91.01 -51.34
C MET A 1 38.10 90.40 -50.15
N ASN A 2 38.46 89.15 -49.88
CA ASN A 2 38.59 88.42 -48.61
C ASN A 2 37.49 88.39 -47.52
N PRO A 3 37.44 87.27 -46.77
CA PRO A 3 36.20 86.61 -46.37
C PRO A 3 35.88 86.81 -44.89
N CYS A 4 34.59 86.79 -44.53
CA CYS A 4 34.17 86.63 -43.14
C CYS A 4 34.22 85.13 -42.75
N LEU A 5 35.42 84.72 -42.32
CA LEU A 5 35.62 83.56 -41.45
C LEU A 5 35.25 83.96 -40.02
N LEU A 6 34.18 83.37 -39.47
CA LEU A 6 33.95 83.26 -38.02
C LEU A 6 33.34 81.88 -37.80
N ALA A 7 34.19 80.91 -37.49
CA ALA A 7 34.33 80.35 -36.16
C ALA A 7 33.44 79.11 -35.97
N GLU A 8 33.88 77.98 -36.52
CA GLU A 8 33.47 76.67 -36.02
C GLU A 8 34.09 76.49 -34.62
N GLY A 9 33.36 76.92 -33.59
CA GLY A 9 33.62 76.47 -32.23
C GLY A 9 33.34 74.96 -32.15
N PRO A 10 34.12 74.19 -31.37
CA PRO A 10 33.87 72.76 -31.24
C PRO A 10 32.48 72.56 -30.64
N LEU A 11 31.64 71.81 -31.35
CA LEU A 11 30.31 71.43 -30.86
C LEU A 11 30.48 70.73 -29.50
N PRO A 12 29.57 70.97 -28.52
CA PRO A 12 29.60 70.25 -27.27
C PRO A 12 29.54 68.75 -27.54
N ASP A 13 30.50 68.02 -26.96
CA ASP A 13 30.62 66.57 -27.03
C ASP A 13 29.27 65.98 -26.64
N ILE A 14 28.58 65.37 -27.61
CA ILE A 14 27.29 64.74 -27.38
C ILE A 14 27.59 63.54 -26.49
N GLU A 15 27.19 63.62 -25.22
CA GLU A 15 27.30 62.51 -24.29
C GLU A 15 26.73 61.25 -24.95
N ASP A 16 27.60 60.25 -25.08
CA ASP A 16 27.32 58.95 -25.69
C ASP A 16 26.11 58.32 -24.96
N ILE A 17 24.96 58.29 -25.64
CA ILE A 17 23.75 57.67 -25.12
C ILE A 17 24.01 56.18 -25.05
N VAL A 18 24.48 55.71 -23.90
CA VAL A 18 24.56 54.28 -23.58
C VAL A 18 23.15 53.70 -23.72
N GLY A 19 22.95 52.92 -24.77
CA GLY A 19 21.68 52.25 -25.08
C GLY A 19 21.20 51.43 -23.87
N PRO A 20 19.88 51.25 -23.71
CA PRO A 20 19.29 50.65 -22.51
C PRO A 20 19.96 49.33 -22.18
N GLY A 21 20.75 49.32 -21.10
CA GLY A 21 21.52 48.17 -20.66
C GLY A 21 20.60 47.00 -20.40
N ASN A 22 20.79 45.92 -21.18
CA ASN A 22 20.52 44.48 -20.92
C ASN A 22 19.31 44.03 -20.07
N TRP A 23 18.33 44.89 -19.82
CA TRP A 23 17.04 44.61 -19.19
C TRP A 23 16.26 43.40 -19.75
N PRO A 24 16.25 43.11 -21.07
CA PRO A 24 15.50 41.97 -21.58
C PRO A 24 16.07 40.62 -21.11
N HIS A 25 17.39 40.54 -20.86
CA HIS A 25 18.01 39.28 -20.46
C HIS A 25 17.64 38.87 -19.03
N LEU A 26 17.58 39.82 -18.09
CA LEU A 26 17.24 39.54 -16.68
C LEU A 26 15.80 39.05 -16.52
N LEU A 27 14.84 39.69 -17.20
CA LEU A 27 13.45 39.25 -17.22
C LEU A 27 13.30 37.87 -17.86
N GLN A 28 14.10 37.59 -18.90
CA GLN A 28 14.13 36.29 -19.55
C GLN A 28 14.70 35.20 -18.63
N THR A 29 15.81 35.43 -17.93
CA THR A 29 16.34 34.44 -16.97
C THR A 29 15.40 34.21 -15.79
N LEU A 30 14.70 35.24 -15.30
CA LEU A 30 13.68 35.11 -14.26
C LEU A 30 12.47 34.28 -14.72
N LEU A 31 12.03 34.45 -15.96
CA LEU A 31 10.96 33.64 -16.55
C LEU A 31 11.39 32.17 -16.70
N TRP A 32 12.59 31.92 -17.23
CA TRP A 32 13.08 30.55 -17.41
C TRP A 32 13.34 29.85 -16.07
N SER A 33 13.88 30.55 -15.07
CA SER A 33 14.09 29.97 -13.74
C SER A 33 12.76 29.64 -13.05
N GLY A 34 11.75 30.51 -13.20
CA GLY A 34 10.39 30.24 -12.70
C GLY A 34 9.75 29.02 -13.36
N ILE A 35 9.88 28.88 -14.68
CA ILE A 35 9.35 27.72 -15.42
C ILE A 35 10.04 26.43 -14.98
N ILE A 36 11.38 26.45 -14.86
CA ILE A 36 12.16 25.27 -14.43
C ILE A 36 11.76 24.86 -13.00
N LEU A 37 11.63 25.84 -12.10
CA LEU A 37 11.22 25.58 -10.71
C LEU A 37 9.80 25.00 -10.64
N LEU A 38 8.86 25.55 -11.42
CA LEU A 38 7.50 25.03 -11.54
C LEU A 38 7.50 23.59 -12.06
N PHE A 39 8.34 23.30 -13.05
CA PHE A 39 8.44 21.96 -13.63
C PHE A 39 9.03 20.96 -12.63
N LEU A 40 10.09 21.34 -11.92
CA LEU A 40 10.70 20.52 -10.87
C LEU A 40 9.75 20.25 -9.70
N THR A 41 9.00 21.27 -9.28
CA THR A 41 7.98 21.10 -8.23
C THR A 41 6.81 20.25 -8.72
N ALA A 42 6.35 20.43 -9.96
CA ALA A 42 5.31 19.57 -10.54
C ALA A 42 5.77 18.11 -10.66
N ILE A 43 7.01 17.85 -11.07
CA ILE A 43 7.58 16.49 -11.09
C ILE A 43 7.70 15.94 -9.67
N GLY A 44 8.22 16.73 -8.74
CA GLY A 44 8.36 16.33 -7.34
C GLY A 44 7.01 15.96 -6.72
N VAL A 45 5.98 16.76 -6.94
CA VAL A 45 4.60 16.49 -6.51
C VAL A 45 4.03 15.29 -7.25
N ALA A 46 4.25 15.15 -8.56
CA ALA A 46 3.78 14.00 -9.33
C ALA A 46 4.41 12.70 -8.84
N VAL A 47 5.71 12.70 -8.55
CA VAL A 47 6.46 11.57 -8.00
C VAL A 47 6.02 11.28 -6.56
N PHE A 48 5.89 12.30 -5.72
CA PHE A 48 5.39 12.17 -4.35
C PHE A 48 3.96 11.60 -4.32
N VAL A 49 3.07 12.14 -5.16
CA VAL A 49 1.72 11.61 -5.36
C VAL A 49 1.80 10.19 -5.92
N PHE A 50 2.67 9.87 -6.87
CA PHE A 50 2.78 8.51 -7.42
C PHE A 50 3.32 7.50 -6.40
N LEU A 51 4.23 7.92 -5.51
CA LEU A 51 4.79 7.12 -4.42
C LEU A 51 3.81 6.94 -3.26
N ILE A 52 3.02 7.96 -2.94
CA ILE A 52 2.09 7.96 -1.80
C ILE A 52 0.69 7.54 -2.20
N LYS A 53 0.34 7.57 -3.49
CA LYS A 53 -0.96 7.12 -3.97
C LYS A 53 -1.10 5.65 -3.60
N PRO A 54 -1.96 5.31 -2.62
CA PRO A 54 -2.26 3.92 -2.35
C PRO A 54 -2.76 3.36 -3.67
N ARG A 55 -2.17 2.24 -4.10
CA ARG A 55 -2.55 1.53 -5.33
C ARG A 55 -4.06 1.51 -5.39
N ARG A 56 -4.64 2.40 -6.22
CA ARG A 56 -6.09 2.47 -6.40
C ARG A 56 -6.52 1.07 -6.78
N GLU A 57 -7.39 0.50 -5.97
CA GLU A 57 -8.00 -0.81 -6.15
C GLU A 57 -8.68 -0.85 -7.52
N SER A 58 -7.92 -1.21 -8.55
CA SER A 58 -8.44 -1.41 -9.89
C SER A 58 -9.11 -2.77 -9.89
N HIS A 59 -10.40 -2.83 -9.56
CA HIS A 59 -11.31 -3.92 -9.96
C HIS A 59 -10.74 -5.35 -9.75
N ARG A 60 -9.89 -5.54 -8.74
CA ARG A 60 -9.33 -6.84 -8.42
C ARG A 60 -10.47 -7.67 -7.82
N PRO A 61 -10.56 -8.97 -8.13
CA PRO A 61 -11.46 -9.85 -7.41
C PRO A 61 -11.25 -9.61 -5.91
N SER A 62 -12.35 -9.32 -5.19
CA SER A 62 -12.32 -9.05 -3.76
C SER A 62 -11.44 -10.09 -3.07
N ALA A 63 -10.56 -9.67 -2.14
CA ALA A 63 -9.68 -10.60 -1.43
C ALA A 63 -10.46 -11.80 -0.86
N LEU A 64 -11.71 -11.56 -0.45
CA LEU A 64 -12.66 -12.57 -0.02
C LEU A 64 -13.01 -13.58 -1.13
N SER A 65 -13.35 -13.12 -2.34
CA SER A 65 -13.70 -14.03 -3.43
C SER A 65 -12.51 -14.86 -3.90
N LEU A 66 -11.30 -14.30 -3.84
CA LEU A 66 -10.06 -15.03 -4.14
C LEU A 66 -9.80 -16.11 -3.07
N ALA A 67 -9.93 -15.77 -1.79
CA ALA A 67 -9.79 -16.72 -0.69
C ALA A 67 -10.83 -17.84 -0.75
N HIS A 68 -12.09 -17.49 -1.01
CA HIS A 68 -13.18 -18.46 -1.13
C HIS A 68 -12.94 -19.42 -2.30
N ARG A 69 -12.45 -18.90 -3.44
CA ARG A 69 -12.07 -19.73 -4.59
C ARG A 69 -10.92 -20.68 -4.25
N ALA A 70 -9.89 -20.19 -3.56
CA ALA A 70 -8.75 -21.02 -3.15
C ALA A 70 -9.19 -22.16 -2.21
N LEU A 71 -10.05 -21.87 -1.24
CA LEU A 71 -10.59 -22.89 -0.33
C LEU A 71 -11.48 -23.91 -1.05
N ARG A 72 -12.30 -23.49 -2.01
CA ARG A 72 -13.11 -24.41 -2.84
C ARG A 72 -12.25 -25.30 -3.74
N GLU A 73 -11.16 -24.76 -4.27
CA GLU A 73 -10.21 -25.58 -5.03
C GLU A 73 -9.56 -26.64 -4.12
N LEU A 74 -9.19 -26.27 -2.89
CA LEU A 74 -8.67 -27.23 -1.92
C LEU A 74 -9.71 -28.30 -1.54
N GLU A 75 -10.99 -27.93 -1.39
CA GLU A 75 -12.09 -28.88 -1.17
C GLU A 75 -12.12 -29.97 -2.26
N SER A 76 -12.01 -29.57 -3.53
CA SER A 76 -12.00 -30.52 -4.66
C SER A 76 -10.79 -31.47 -4.69
N ARG A 77 -9.73 -31.11 -3.95
CA ARG A 77 -8.46 -31.84 -3.87
C ARG A 77 -8.25 -32.53 -2.52
N MET A 78 -9.24 -32.48 -1.63
CA MET A 78 -9.14 -32.94 -0.24
C MET A 78 -8.70 -34.41 -0.12
N ASP A 79 -9.20 -35.28 -1.00
CA ASP A 79 -8.86 -36.71 -1.02
C ASP A 79 -7.48 -36.99 -1.63
N SER A 80 -6.98 -36.07 -2.47
CA SER A 80 -5.70 -36.22 -3.17
C SER A 80 -4.48 -35.73 -2.38
N LEU A 81 -4.71 -34.95 -1.32
CA LEU A 81 -3.67 -34.32 -0.51
C LEU A 81 -3.53 -35.06 0.82
N THR A 82 -2.33 -35.14 1.38
CA THR A 82 -2.16 -35.61 2.77
C THR A 82 -2.74 -34.58 3.75
N ALA A 83 -3.12 -35.00 4.96
CA ALA A 83 -3.63 -34.07 5.98
C ALA A 83 -2.68 -32.89 6.27
N ASN A 84 -1.37 -33.12 6.23
CA ASN A 84 -0.35 -32.10 6.45
C ASN A 84 -0.27 -31.10 5.29
N GLU A 85 -0.26 -31.59 4.04
CA GLU A 85 -0.28 -30.71 2.87
C GLU A 85 -1.59 -29.92 2.78
N PHE A 86 -2.70 -30.54 3.18
CA PHE A 86 -4.00 -29.90 3.21
C PHE A 86 -4.04 -28.78 4.26
N SER A 87 -3.63 -29.04 5.50
CA SER A 87 -3.61 -28.03 6.56
C SER A 87 -2.68 -26.86 6.23
N LEU A 88 -1.52 -27.13 5.63
CA LEU A 88 -0.59 -26.09 5.18
C LEU A 88 -1.23 -25.19 4.12
N LYS A 89 -1.85 -25.79 3.09
CA LYS A 89 -2.46 -25.02 2.00
C LYS A 89 -3.68 -24.20 2.46
N VAL A 90 -4.50 -24.74 3.36
CA VAL A 90 -5.62 -23.98 3.93
C VAL A 90 -5.11 -22.83 4.79
N SER A 91 -4.06 -23.06 5.60
CA SER A 91 -3.41 -21.99 6.38
C SER A 91 -2.85 -20.89 5.48
N ASP A 92 -2.13 -21.25 4.41
CA ASP A 92 -1.57 -20.30 3.46
C ASP A 92 -2.66 -19.48 2.75
N ALA A 93 -3.75 -20.11 2.31
CA ALA A 93 -4.88 -19.42 1.69
C ALA A 93 -5.51 -18.38 2.63
N LEU A 94 -5.62 -18.71 3.93
CA LEU A 94 -6.15 -17.81 4.93
C LEU A 94 -5.16 -16.67 5.25
N LYS A 95 -3.85 -16.96 5.34
CA LYS A 95 -2.81 -15.94 5.52
C LYS A 95 -2.75 -14.96 4.36
N ASP A 96 -2.87 -15.45 3.13
CA ASP A 96 -2.92 -14.62 1.93
C ASP A 96 -4.16 -13.71 1.93
N PHE A 97 -5.31 -14.21 2.42
CA PHE A 97 -6.50 -13.38 2.63
C PHE A 97 -6.23 -12.24 3.63
N PHE A 98 -5.68 -12.55 4.80
CA PHE A 98 -5.42 -11.52 5.83
C PHE A 98 -4.38 -10.50 5.36
N GLN A 99 -3.33 -10.95 4.67
CA GLN A 99 -2.35 -10.05 4.07
C GLN A 99 -2.97 -9.16 3.00
N ALA A 100 -3.84 -9.71 2.14
CA ALA A 100 -4.50 -8.94 1.08
C ALA A 100 -5.56 -7.96 1.61
N ARG A 101 -6.30 -8.35 2.67
CA ARG A 101 -7.45 -7.60 3.19
C ARG A 101 -7.09 -6.58 4.27
N PHE A 102 -6.15 -6.93 5.14
CA PHE A 102 -5.78 -6.14 6.32
C PHE A 102 -4.32 -5.69 6.30
N HIS A 103 -3.54 -6.04 5.26
CA HIS A 103 -2.09 -5.81 5.20
C HIS A 103 -1.34 -6.38 6.41
N ASP A 104 -1.84 -7.51 6.93
CA ASP A 104 -1.31 -8.14 8.12
C ASP A 104 -0.03 -8.95 7.80
N PRO A 105 1.03 -8.85 8.64
CA PRO A 105 2.28 -9.59 8.45
C PRO A 105 2.20 -11.09 8.80
N ILE A 106 1.02 -11.66 9.07
CA ILE A 106 0.80 -13.07 9.45
C ILE A 106 1.53 -14.11 8.58
N ARG A 107 1.86 -13.77 7.33
CA ARG A 107 2.63 -14.64 6.44
C ARG A 107 4.10 -14.78 6.85
N PHE A 108 4.66 -13.74 7.46
CA PHE A 108 6.06 -13.68 7.89
C PHE A 108 6.24 -14.00 9.37
N GLU A 109 5.14 -14.23 10.09
CA GLU A 109 5.12 -14.56 11.51
C GLU A 109 4.82 -16.04 11.70
N THR A 110 5.42 -16.60 12.76
CA THR A 110 5.02 -17.91 13.29
C THR A 110 3.65 -17.82 13.96
N SER A 111 2.95 -18.95 14.12
CA SER A 111 1.67 -18.99 14.83
C SER A 111 1.78 -18.41 16.23
N GLU A 112 2.86 -18.71 16.95
CA GLU A 112 3.12 -18.18 18.30
C GLU A 112 3.36 -16.66 18.31
N GLU A 113 4.10 -16.12 17.33
CA GLU A 113 4.30 -14.68 17.19
C GLU A 113 2.98 -13.95 16.90
N PHE A 114 2.16 -14.52 16.01
CA PHE A 114 0.82 -13.99 15.74
C PHE A 114 -0.05 -14.01 17.00
N LEU A 115 -0.09 -15.13 17.73
CA LEU A 115 -0.86 -15.29 18.96
C LEU A 115 -0.38 -14.31 20.06
N ASN A 116 0.93 -14.14 20.22
CA ASN A 116 1.51 -13.20 21.18
C ASN A 116 1.19 -11.75 20.81
N ARG A 117 1.26 -11.39 19.51
CA ARG A 117 0.86 -10.06 19.03
C ARG A 117 -0.63 -9.80 19.26
N PHE A 118 -1.47 -10.79 18.99
CA PHE A 118 -2.91 -10.69 19.13
C PHE A 118 -3.36 -10.62 20.60
N SER A 119 -2.69 -11.36 21.50
CA SER A 119 -2.97 -11.38 22.94
C SER A 119 -2.38 -10.19 23.70
N SER A 120 -1.22 -9.65 23.28
CA SER A 120 -0.52 -8.59 24.00
C SER A 120 -1.01 -7.17 23.69
N SER A 121 -1.84 -7.00 22.65
CA SER A 121 -2.33 -5.68 22.28
C SER A 121 -3.66 -5.78 21.55
N ALA A 122 -4.68 -5.11 22.09
CA ALA A 122 -5.91 -4.82 21.38
C ALA A 122 -5.60 -4.29 19.98
N ALA A 123 -6.00 -5.03 18.95
CA ALA A 123 -6.50 -4.56 17.65
C ALA A 123 -5.94 -3.22 17.12
N PHE A 124 -4.64 -2.98 17.25
CA PHE A 124 -3.97 -1.81 16.71
C PHE A 124 -2.62 -2.26 16.20
N ALA A 125 -2.59 -2.60 14.91
CA ALA A 125 -1.34 -2.53 14.16
C ALA A 125 -0.98 -1.05 14.01
N PHE A 126 -0.45 -0.45 15.08
CA PHE A 126 0.18 0.86 15.00
C PHE A 126 1.46 0.68 14.19
N ASP A 127 1.36 0.96 12.90
CA ASP A 127 2.53 1.01 12.05
C ASP A 127 3.43 2.15 12.52
N ARG A 128 4.74 1.88 12.58
CA ARG A 128 5.78 2.85 12.94
C ARG A 128 5.86 4.02 11.91
N GLN A 129 5.01 3.99 10.87
CA GLN A 129 4.97 4.90 9.72
C GLN A 129 3.61 5.60 9.49
N GLY A 130 2.69 5.60 10.47
CA GLY A 130 1.57 6.56 10.46
C GLY A 130 0.46 6.30 9.43
N GLY A 131 0.22 5.04 9.06
CA GLY A 131 -0.95 4.61 8.27
C GLY A 131 -1.97 3.85 9.13
N THR A 132 -3.24 4.21 9.04
CA THR A 132 -4.35 3.51 9.73
C THR A 132 -4.51 2.09 9.14
N ARG A 133 -3.90 1.08 9.76
CA ARG A 133 -4.17 -0.33 9.41
C ARG A 133 -5.54 -0.73 9.95
N THR A 134 -6.36 -1.35 9.12
CA THR A 134 -7.58 -2.01 9.56
C THR A 134 -7.16 -3.22 10.41
N ALA A 135 -7.37 -3.15 11.71
CA ALA A 135 -7.05 -4.25 12.60
C ALA A 135 -8.03 -5.41 12.39
N ILE A 136 -7.53 -6.64 12.56
CA ILE A 136 -8.38 -7.83 12.60
C ILE A 136 -9.32 -7.68 13.81
N PRO A 137 -10.65 -7.84 13.62
CA PRO A 137 -11.60 -7.79 14.73
C PRO A 137 -11.28 -8.84 15.80
N VAL A 138 -11.52 -8.50 17.07
CA VAL A 138 -11.13 -9.37 18.21
C VAL A 138 -11.77 -10.76 18.10
N ALA A 139 -13.07 -10.81 17.80
CA ALA A 139 -13.80 -12.07 17.64
C ALA A 139 -13.27 -12.92 16.47
N THR A 140 -12.88 -12.28 15.36
CA THR A 140 -12.26 -12.95 14.22
C THR A 140 -10.90 -13.53 14.61
N GLY A 141 -10.06 -12.77 15.31
CA GLY A 141 -8.72 -13.25 15.62
C GLY A 141 -8.67 -14.36 16.67
N ASP A 142 -9.66 -14.46 17.56
CA ASP A 142 -9.82 -15.65 18.42
C ASP A 142 -10.09 -16.91 17.59
N GLN A 143 -10.92 -16.81 16.54
CA GLN A 143 -11.18 -17.93 15.63
C GLN A 143 -9.93 -18.32 14.82
N VAL A 144 -9.18 -17.32 14.35
CA VAL A 144 -7.89 -17.54 13.66
C VAL A 144 -6.87 -18.19 14.58
N ALA A 145 -6.82 -17.77 15.84
CA ALA A 145 -5.93 -18.34 16.86
C ALA A 145 -6.20 -19.83 17.07
N VAL A 146 -7.47 -20.22 17.24
CA VAL A 146 -7.87 -21.62 17.36
C VAL A 146 -7.50 -22.39 16.09
N PHE A 147 -7.81 -21.85 14.92
CA PHE A 147 -7.51 -22.46 13.63
C PHE A 147 -6.00 -22.72 13.42
N LEU A 148 -5.14 -21.74 13.74
CA LEU A 148 -3.69 -21.90 13.60
C LEU A 148 -3.14 -22.98 14.52
N ARG A 149 -3.64 -23.05 15.77
CA ARG A 149 -3.26 -24.11 16.71
C ARG A 149 -3.65 -25.50 16.16
N THR A 150 -4.86 -25.63 15.61
CA THR A 150 -5.30 -26.89 14.98
C THR A 150 -4.44 -27.25 13.76
N CYS A 151 -4.03 -26.28 12.94
CA CYS A 151 -3.10 -26.52 11.82
C CYS A 151 -1.75 -27.05 12.31
N ASP A 152 -1.19 -26.46 13.37
CA ASP A 152 0.09 -26.88 13.93
C ASP A 152 0.01 -28.27 14.57
N GLU A 153 -1.09 -28.58 15.27
CA GLU A 153 -1.34 -29.93 15.79
C GLU A 153 -1.36 -31.00 14.69
N ILE A 154 -1.97 -30.70 13.53
CA ILE A 154 -2.01 -31.63 12.38
C ILE A 154 -0.62 -31.74 11.73
N LYS A 155 0.07 -30.62 11.56
CA LYS A 155 1.39 -30.54 10.92
C LYS A 155 2.47 -31.26 11.72
N PHE A 156 2.46 -31.14 13.04
CA PHE A 156 3.50 -31.65 13.93
C PHE A 156 3.10 -32.91 14.70
N GLY A 157 1.80 -33.20 14.83
CA GLY A 157 1.30 -34.27 15.69
C GLY A 157 1.45 -35.70 15.16
N ARG A 158 1.84 -35.90 13.89
CA ARG A 158 1.98 -37.24 13.23
C ARG A 158 0.88 -38.23 13.61
N ARG A 159 -0.38 -37.77 13.62
CA ARG A 159 -1.48 -38.61 14.07
C ARG A 159 -2.03 -39.50 12.94
N PRO A 160 -2.39 -40.76 13.22
CA PRO A 160 -2.96 -41.66 12.21
C PRO A 160 -4.39 -41.27 11.79
N ASP A 161 -5.07 -40.43 12.58
CA ASP A 161 -6.42 -39.90 12.33
C ASP A 161 -6.43 -38.50 11.70
N ALA A 162 -5.27 -37.98 11.27
CA ALA A 162 -5.11 -36.62 10.76
C ALA A 162 -6.05 -36.28 9.59
N ASP A 163 -6.44 -37.27 8.77
CA ASP A 163 -7.37 -37.07 7.65
C ASP A 163 -8.79 -36.68 8.11
N GLN A 164 -9.21 -37.10 9.31
CA GLN A 164 -10.52 -36.74 9.86
C GLN A 164 -10.65 -35.24 10.14
N TYR A 165 -9.52 -34.55 10.26
CA TYR A 165 -9.48 -33.12 10.55
C TYR A 165 -9.50 -32.23 9.30
N LYS A 166 -9.36 -32.79 8.09
CA LYS A 166 -9.39 -32.00 6.84
C LYS A 166 -10.69 -31.23 6.66
N ARG A 167 -11.84 -31.91 6.82
CA ARG A 167 -13.16 -31.30 6.65
C ARG A 167 -13.46 -30.24 7.73
N PRO A 168 -13.29 -30.53 9.03
CA PRO A 168 -13.44 -29.52 10.09
C PRO A 168 -12.55 -28.28 9.88
N LEU A 169 -11.32 -28.47 9.41
CA LEU A 169 -10.35 -27.38 9.21
C LEU A 169 -10.74 -26.46 8.05
N LEU A 170 -11.27 -27.04 6.97
CA LEU A 170 -11.84 -26.28 5.85
C LEU A 170 -13.08 -25.50 6.28
N ASP A 171 -14.00 -26.14 7.00
CA ASP A 171 -15.24 -25.51 7.47
C ASP A 171 -14.93 -24.35 8.43
N GLN A 172 -13.92 -24.51 9.29
CA GLN A 172 -13.44 -23.44 10.17
C GLN A 172 -12.88 -22.26 9.37
N ALA A 173 -12.04 -22.51 8.35
CA ALA A 173 -11.49 -21.45 7.49
C ALA A 173 -12.60 -20.69 6.73
N LEU A 174 -13.61 -21.40 6.21
CA LEU A 174 -14.77 -20.78 5.57
C LEU A 174 -15.61 -19.97 6.56
N GLY A 175 -15.79 -20.46 7.79
CA GLY A 175 -16.48 -19.74 8.86
C GLY A 175 -15.80 -18.41 9.22
N ILE A 176 -14.46 -18.40 9.30
CA ILE A 176 -13.67 -17.18 9.52
C ILE A 176 -13.88 -16.16 8.39
N LEU A 177 -13.91 -16.60 7.13
CA LEU A 177 -14.17 -15.69 6.01
C LEU A 177 -15.59 -15.10 6.06
N ALA A 178 -16.57 -15.90 6.50
CA ALA A 178 -17.95 -15.44 6.63
C ALA A 178 -18.12 -14.43 7.77
N SER A 179 -17.50 -14.66 8.93
CA SER A 179 -17.56 -13.72 10.07
C SER A 179 -16.93 -12.37 9.73
N VAL A 180 -15.78 -12.38 9.04
CA VAL A 180 -15.13 -11.15 8.56
C VAL A 180 -16.02 -10.37 7.57
N HIS A 181 -16.76 -11.07 6.71
CA HIS A 181 -17.67 -10.42 5.77
C HIS A 181 -18.80 -9.69 6.51
N ASP A 182 -19.41 -10.37 7.49
CA ASP A 182 -20.57 -9.85 8.21
C ASP A 182 -20.20 -8.64 9.09
N GLU A 183 -19.07 -8.72 9.82
CA GLU A 183 -18.57 -7.61 10.65
C GLU A 183 -18.24 -6.36 9.82
N THR A 184 -17.70 -6.55 8.61
CA THR A 184 -17.40 -5.41 7.71
C THR A 184 -18.65 -4.81 7.08
N ALA A 185 -19.68 -5.62 6.78
CA ALA A 185 -20.96 -5.12 6.30
C ALA A 185 -21.68 -4.27 7.37
N VAL A 186 -21.67 -4.72 8.64
CA VAL A 186 -22.26 -3.97 9.76
C VAL A 186 -21.53 -2.66 10.03
N SER A 187 -20.19 -2.64 9.91
CA SER A 187 -19.41 -1.41 10.13
C SER A 187 -19.59 -0.37 9.02
N GLN A 188 -19.90 -0.77 7.79
CA GLN A 188 -20.15 0.15 6.67
C GLN A 188 -21.57 0.73 6.68
N ALA A 189 -22.54 0.02 7.25
CA ALA A 189 -23.94 0.48 7.34
C ALA A 189 -24.18 1.54 8.44
N LYS A 190 -23.22 1.76 9.34
CA LYS A 190 -23.31 2.71 10.46
C LYS A 190 -22.55 4.03 10.23
N GLY A 191 -21.83 4.18 9.11
CA GLY A 191 -21.10 5.39 8.73
C GLY A 191 -21.85 6.17 7.66
#